data_AF-A0A2V8ZM68-F1
#
_entry.id   AF-A0A2V8ZM68-F1
#
_cell.length_a   1.000
_cell.length_b   1.000
_cell.length_c   1.000
_cell.angle_alpha   90.00
_cell.angle_beta   90.00
_cell.angle_gamma   90.00
#
_symmetry.space_group_name_H-M   'P 1'
#
loop_
_entity.id
_entity.type
_entity.pdbx_description
1 polymer ?
#
loop_
_entity_poly.entity_id
_entity_poly.type
_entity_poly.pdbx_seq_one_letter_code
_entity_poly.pdbx_strand_id
1 'polypeptide(L)' 'MIYFLTVCVIPRRDALANDDAWRALCQTLKRLDKWNMHCVLMMPDHIHLLTAPSERELSVAAF' A
#
# COMPACT_ATOMS: atom_id res chain seq x y z
N MET A 1 -11.08 -8.03 9.66
CA MET A 1 -10.96 -8.61 8.31
C MET A 1 -9.63 -8.14 7.75
N ILE A 2 -8.85 -9.03 7.15
CA ILE A 2 -7.57 -8.67 6.54
C ILE A 2 -7.77 -8.68 5.02
N TYR A 3 -7.26 -7.65 4.36
CA TYR A 3 -7.29 -7.47 2.92
C TYR A 3 -5.88 -7.66 2.35
N PHE A 4 -5.83 -8.29 1.19
CA PHE A 4 -4.66 -8.30 0.32
C PHE A 4 -4.91 -7.33 -0.84
N LEU A 5 -4.28 -6.16 -0.80
CA LEU A 5 -4.43 -5.13 -1.82
C LEU A 5 -3.25 -5.17 -2.78
N THR A 6 -3.51 -4.93 -4.07
CA THR A 6 -2.47 -4.77 -5.09
C THR A 6 -2.68 -3.45 -5.82
N VAL A 7 -1.68 -2.58 -5.79
CA VAL A 7 -1.70 -1.28 -6.47
C VAL A 7 -0.69 -1.31 -7.61
N CYS A 8 -1.14 -1.10 -8.85
CA CYS A 8 -0.30 -1.17 -10.05
C CYS A 8 0.04 0.22 -10.59
N VAL A 9 1.24 0.38 -11.12
CA VAL A 9 1.61 1.53 -11.96
C VAL A 9 0.95 1.39 -13.33
N ILE A 10 0.42 2.48 -13.87
CA ILE A 10 -0.17 2.53 -15.22
C ILE A 10 0.59 3.57 -16.08
N PRO A 11 1.10 3.18 -17.26
CA PRO A 11 1.23 1.79 -17.74
C PRO A 11 2.19 0.98 -16.86
N ARG A 12 2.09 -0.35 -16.86
CA ARG A 12 3.00 -1.22 -16.10
C ARG A 12 4.44 -0.98 -16.57
N ARG A 13 5.23 -0.34 -15.71
CA ARG A 13 6.63 0.01 -15.93
C ARG A 13 7.37 -0.01 -14.60
N ASP A 14 8.69 -0.17 -14.66
CA ASP A 14 9.57 -0.30 -13.51
C ASP A 14 9.81 1.03 -12.78
N ALA A 15 8.75 1.75 -12.42
CA ALA A 15 8.82 3.06 -11.79
C ALA A 15 9.12 3.01 -10.28
N LEU A 16 8.97 1.85 -9.64
CA LEU A 16 9.08 1.68 -8.20
C LEU A 16 10.41 1.04 -7.76
N ALA A 17 11.24 0.56 -8.68
CA ALA A 17 12.53 -0.06 -8.38
C ALA A 17 13.63 0.97 -8.05
N ASN A 18 13.35 1.87 -7.11
CA ASN A 18 14.30 2.88 -6.62
C ASN A 18 14.01 3.27 -5.16
N ASP A 19 15.04 3.77 -4.48
CA ASP A 19 14.96 4.13 -3.07
C ASP A 19 13.99 5.28 -2.78
N ASP A 20 13.83 6.22 -3.71
CA ASP A 20 12.93 7.34 -3.53
C ASP A 20 11.46 6.91 -3.53
N ALA A 21 11.08 5.96 -4.41
CA ALA A 21 9.77 5.34 -4.42
C ALA A 21 9.49 4.58 -3.10
N TRP A 22 10.48 3.83 -2.60
CA TRP A 22 10.35 3.13 -1.31
C TRP A 22 10.15 4.12 -0.15
N ARG A 23 10.96 5.18 -0.09
CA ARG A 23 10.86 6.21 0.94
C ARG A 23 9.51 6.92 0.89
N ALA A 24 9.02 7.27 -0.30
CA ALA A 24 7.71 7.88 -0.49
C ALA A 24 6.57 6.95 -0.05
N LEU A 25 6.66 5.65 -0.36
CA LEU A 25 5.71 4.65 0.09
C LEU A 25 5.68 4.56 1.63
N CYS A 26 6.84 4.39 2.27
CA CYS A 26 6.93 4.34 3.73
C CYS A 26 6.35 5.58 4.42
N GLN A 27 6.59 6.78 3.86
CA GLN A 27 6.04 8.03 4.41
C GLN A 27 4.52 8.09 4.24
N THR A 28 4.00 7.65 3.10
CA THR A 28 2.56 7.59 2.83
C THR A 28 1.87 6.62 3.80
N LEU A 29 2.42 5.42 3.98
CA LEU A 29 1.85 4.42 4.88
C LEU A 29 1.84 4.88 6.34
N LYS A 30 2.84 5.64 6.77
CA LYS A 30 2.86 6.25 8.12
C LYS A 30 1.74 7.28 8.35
N ARG A 31 1.17 7.83 7.28
CA ARG A 31 0.05 8.79 7.33
C ARG A 31 -1.32 8.11 7.30
N LEU A 32 -1.38 6.81 6.99
CA LEU A 32 -2.62 6.03 7.04
C LEU A 32 -2.92 5.65 8.49
N ASP A 33 -3.67 6.49 9.18
CA ASP A 33 -4.04 6.32 10.60
C ASP A 33 -5.27 5.43 10.82
N LYS A 34 -6.07 5.21 9.76
CA LYS A 34 -7.29 4.38 9.79
C LYS A 34 -7.07 2.92 9.39
N TRP A 35 -5.83 2.54 9.10
CA TRP A 35 -5.51 1.21 8.59
C TRP A 35 -4.27 0.64 9.27
N ASN A 36 -4.38 -0.60 9.72
CA ASN A 36 -3.28 -1.38 10.27
C ASN A 36 -2.50 -2.05 9.15
N MET A 37 -1.25 -1.63 8.92
CA MET A 37 -0.35 -2.27 7.96
C MET A 37 0.35 -3.46 8.61
N HIS A 38 0.17 -4.66 8.04
CA HIS A 38 0.84 -5.86 8.51
C HIS A 38 2.08 -6.21 7.67
N CYS A 39 1.99 -6.03 6.35
CA CYS A 39 3.09 -6.29 5.44
C CYS A 39 2.95 -5.44 4.18
N VAL A 40 4.08 -4.98 3.65
CA VAL A 40 4.16 -4.26 2.38
C VAL A 40 5.31 -4.84 1.57
N LEU A 41 5.02 -5.20 0.31
CA LEU A 41 6.01 -5.64 -0.67
C LEU A 41 5.94 -4.71 -1.87
N MET A 42 7.07 -4.12 -2.25
CA MET A 42 7.18 -3.28 -3.43
C MET A 42 7.91 -4.03 -4.54
N MET A 43 7.23 -4.22 -5.65
CA MET A 43 7.77 -4.74 -6.91
C MET A 43 8.06 -3.56 -7.85
N PRO A 44 8.85 -3.74 -8.93
CA PRO A 44 9.18 -2.64 -9.84
C PRO A 44 7.98 -1.89 -10.44
N ASP A 45 6.85 -2.58 -10.70
CA ASP A 45 5.66 -2.03 -11.35
C ASP A 45 4.38 -2.07 -10.49
N HIS A 46 4.43 -2.64 -9.27
CA HIS A 46 3.26 -2.72 -8.37
C HIS A 46 3.65 -2.91 -6.90
N ILE A 47 2.67 -2.74 -6.01
CA ILE A 47 2.82 -2.92 -4.57
C ILE A 47 1.77 -3.90 -4.08
N HIS A 48 2.15 -4.83 -3.21
CA HIS A 48 1.25 -5.68 -2.43
C HIS A 48 1.19 -5.21 -0.98
N LEU A 49 -0.02 -5.18 -0.42
CA LEU A 49 -0.29 -4.77 0.95
C LEU A 49 -1.13 -5.83 1.65
N LEU A 50 -0.70 -6.25 2.83
CA LEU A 50 -1.54 -6.98 3.78
C LEU A 50 -1.98 -6.00 4.86
N THR A 51 -3.27 -5.64 4.86
CA THR A 51 -3.80 -4.55 5.68
C THR A 51 -5.18 -4.86 6.25
N ALA A 52 -5.53 -4.26 7.38
CA ALA A 52 -6.86 -4.32 7.96
C ALA A 52 -7.31 -2.92 8.39
N PRO A 53 -8.59 -2.54 8.24
CA PRO A 53 -9.07 -1.29 8.77
C PRO A 53 -9.00 -1.31 10.30
N SER A 54 -8.73 -0.16 10.93
CA SER A 54 -8.70 -0.03 12.38
C SER A 54 -10.10 -0.23 13.00
N GLU A 55 -11.13 0.16 12.26
CA GLU A 55 -12.54 0.01 12.63
C GLU A 55 -13.26 -0.89 11.62
N ARG A 56 -14.18 -1.72 12.12
CA ARG A 56 -14.84 -2.76 11.31
C ARG A 56 -15.68 -2.20 10.15
N GLU A 57 -16.18 -0.98 10.28
CA GLU A 57 -17.12 -0.36 9.35
C GLU A 57 -16.43 0.43 8.22
N LEU A 58 -15.10 0.62 8.30
CA LEU A 58 -14.36 1.31 7.27
C LEU A 58 -14.34 0.51 5.97
N SER A 59 -14.78 1.15 4.90
CA SER A 59 -14.76 0.60 3.55
C SER A 59 -13.33 0.60 2.99
N VAL A 60 -12.98 -0.41 2.19
CA VAL A 60 -11.76 -0.41 1.36
C VAL A 60 -11.68 0.79 0.43
N ALA A 61 -12.81 1.39 0.05
CA ALA A 61 -12.82 2.62 -0.73
C ALA A 61 -12.27 3.85 0.02
N ALA A 62 -12.11 3.75 1.35
CA ALA A 62 -11.51 4.77 2.20
C ALA A 62 -10.03 4.48 2.53
N PHE A 63 -9.41 3.53 1.82
CA PHE A 63 -7.97 3.31 1.80
C PHE A 63 -7.30 4.36 0.89
#